data_AF-A0A8T6YG34-F1
#
_entry.id   AF-A0A8T6YG34-F1
#
_cell.length_a   1.000
_cell.length_b   1.000
_cell.length_c   1.000
_cell.angle_alpha   90.00
_cell.angle_beta   90.00
_cell.angle_gamma   90.00
#
_symmetry.space_group_name_H-M   'P 1'
#
loop_
_entity.id
_entity.type
_entity.pdbx_description
1 polymer ?
#
loop_
_entity_poly.entity_id
_entity_poly.type
_entity_poly.pdbx_seq_one_letter_code
_entity_poly.pdbx_strand_id
1 'polypeptide(L)'
;MLSFLFFFLRVFIGSIASDVRDIDGDRKSGIKTIPVVLGLYKTQILLLLLNSTLLLWLAISYLLGFFRSFLSILVFFIFYGYLYIIIFCRKKLKIGKSMDLIIDGEWMPIIILSLFLLR
;
A
#
# COMPACT_ATOMS: atom_id res chain seq x y z
N MET A 1 18.69 7.54 -1.69
CA MET A 1 18.37 6.51 -0.68
C MET A 1 16.93 6.61 -0.18
N LEU A 2 16.50 7.76 0.39
CA LEU A 2 15.15 7.92 0.98
C LEU A 2 14.02 7.64 -0.03
N SER A 3 14.05 8.25 -1.21
CA SER A 3 13.01 8.02 -2.23
C SER A 3 12.94 6.56 -2.66
N PHE A 4 14.09 5.89 -2.81
CA PHE A 4 14.14 4.47 -3.16
C PHE A 4 13.45 3.59 -2.11
N LEU A 5 13.74 3.82 -0.81
CA LEU A 5 13.09 3.08 0.27
C LEU A 5 11.57 3.27 0.26
N PHE A 6 11.11 4.49 0.01
CA PHE A 6 9.68 4.78 -0.12
C PHE A 6 9.06 4.00 -1.28
N PHE A 7 9.61 4.11 -2.50
CA PHE A 7 9.06 3.40 -3.66
C PHE A 7 9.13 1.89 -3.49
N PHE A 8 10.24 1.36 -2.97
CA PHE A 8 10.40 -0.05 -2.69
C PHE A 8 9.30 -0.56 -1.74
N LEU A 9 9.11 0.11 -0.61
CA LEU A 9 8.08 -0.27 0.36
C LEU A 9 6.68 -0.20 -0.25
N ARG A 10 6.38 0.84 -1.05
CA ARG A 10 5.07 0.98 -1.69
C ARG A 10 4.79 -0.12 -2.70
N VAL A 11 5.72 -0.36 -3.63
CA VAL A 11 5.59 -1.42 -4.62
C VAL A 11 5.50 -2.79 -3.94
N PHE A 12 6.29 -3.02 -2.90
CA PHE A 12 6.29 -4.28 -2.15
C PHE A 12 4.97 -4.51 -1.38
N ILE A 13 4.43 -3.48 -0.73
CA ILE A 13 3.10 -3.54 -0.09
C ILE A 13 2.04 -3.82 -1.16
N GLY A 14 2.08 -3.10 -2.28
CA GLY A 14 1.15 -3.26 -3.39
C GLY A 14 1.16 -4.68 -3.96
N SER A 15 2.33 -5.26 -4.21
CA SER A 15 2.45 -6.61 -4.75
C SER A 15 1.87 -7.68 -3.82
N ILE A 16 2.17 -7.61 -2.51
CA ILE A 16 1.61 -8.55 -1.54
C ILE A 16 0.09 -8.38 -1.42
N ALA A 17 -0.40 -7.14 -1.48
CA ALA A 17 -1.82 -6.87 -1.40
C ALA A 17 -2.58 -7.35 -2.65
N SER A 18 -1.93 -7.39 -3.83
CA SER A 18 -2.44 -8.10 -5.00
C SER A 18 -2.53 -9.62 -4.74
N ASP A 19 -1.45 -10.25 -4.23
CA ASP A 19 -1.45 -11.68 -3.88
C ASP A 19 -2.56 -12.05 -2.85
N VAL A 20 -2.90 -11.13 -1.94
CA VAL A 20 -3.96 -11.34 -0.93
C VAL A 20 -5.30 -11.64 -1.59
N ARG A 21 -5.57 -11.07 -2.77
CA ARG A 21 -6.82 -11.27 -3.51
C ARG A 21 -6.86 -12.60 -4.22
N ASP A 22 -5.71 -13.00 -4.74
CA ASP A 22 -5.55 -14.24 -5.47
C ASP A 22 -5.23 -15.42 -4.54
N ILE A 23 -5.24 -15.21 -3.22
CA ILE A 23 -4.92 -16.22 -2.20
C ILE A 23 -5.60 -17.58 -2.42
N ASP A 24 -6.88 -17.60 -2.81
CA ASP A 24 -7.61 -18.84 -3.07
C ASP A 24 -7.22 -19.49 -4.40
N GLY A 25 -6.92 -18.68 -5.43
CA GLY A 25 -6.45 -19.13 -6.74
C GLY A 25 -5.02 -19.68 -6.68
N ASP A 26 -4.13 -18.95 -6.02
CA ASP A 26 -2.74 -19.33 -5.76
C ASP A 26 -2.69 -20.63 -4.96
N ARG A 27 -3.50 -20.73 -3.89
CA ARG A 27 -3.57 -21.94 -3.07
C ARG A 27 -4.03 -23.15 -3.88
N LYS A 28 -5.06 -23.01 -4.73
CA LYS A 28 -5.53 -24.09 -5.60
C LYS A 28 -4.47 -24.50 -6.64
N SER A 29 -3.68 -23.55 -7.10
CA SER A 29 -2.62 -23.75 -8.09
C SER A 29 -1.29 -24.20 -7.46
N GLY A 30 -1.22 -24.33 -6.12
CA GLY A 30 0.00 -24.72 -5.40
C GLY A 30 1.07 -23.63 -5.29
N ILE A 31 0.74 -22.38 -5.63
CA ILE A 31 1.65 -21.23 -5.54
C ILE A 31 1.75 -20.79 -4.06
N LYS A 32 2.98 -20.61 -3.57
CA LYS A 32 3.27 -20.26 -2.17
C LYS A 32 3.57 -18.77 -2.00
N THR A 33 2.59 -17.90 -2.23
CA THR A 33 2.70 -16.47 -1.91
C THR A 33 2.67 -16.23 -0.40
N ILE A 34 3.11 -15.05 0.05
CA ILE A 34 3.08 -14.62 1.46
C ILE A 34 1.68 -14.82 2.06
N PRO A 35 0.58 -14.33 1.46
CA PRO A 35 -0.77 -14.57 1.96
C PRO A 35 -1.16 -16.05 2.02
N VAL A 36 -0.73 -16.89 1.08
CA VAL A 36 -1.02 -18.32 1.12
C VAL A 36 -0.33 -19.01 2.30
N VAL A 37 0.93 -18.67 2.56
CA VAL A 37 1.75 -19.28 3.61
C VAL A 37 1.39 -18.75 5.00
N LEU A 38 1.27 -17.43 5.16
CA LEU A 38 0.97 -16.80 6.46
C LEU A 38 -0.52 -16.78 6.78
N GLY A 39 -1.37 -16.87 5.77
CA GLY A 39 -2.79 -16.63 5.88
C GLY A 39 -3.14 -15.13 5.88
N LEU A 40 -4.41 -14.84 5.62
CA LEU A 40 -4.93 -13.49 5.44
C LEU A 40 -4.67 -12.57 6.65
N TYR A 41 -4.96 -13.06 7.86
CA TYR A 41 -4.88 -12.24 9.08
C TYR A 41 -3.44 -11.78 9.38
N LYS A 42 -2.48 -12.71 9.31
CA LYS A 42 -1.06 -12.39 9.54
C LYS A 42 -0.51 -11.48 8.45
N THR A 43 -0.94 -11.68 7.21
CA THR A 43 -0.55 -10.83 6.08
C THR A 43 -1.10 -9.42 6.21
N GLN A 44 -2.35 -9.27 6.68
CA GLN A 44 -2.91 -7.96 7.00
C GLN A 44 -2.06 -7.23 8.04
N ILE A 45 -1.69 -7.90 9.14
CA ILE A 45 -0.82 -7.31 10.17
C ILE A 45 0.53 -6.92 9.57
N LEU A 46 1.14 -7.78 8.77
CA LEU A 46 2.41 -7.49 8.08
C LEU A 46 2.30 -6.23 7.22
N LEU A 47 1.26 -6.11 6.40
CA LEU A 47 1.06 -4.94 5.54
C LEU A 47 0.84 -3.66 6.34
N LEU A 48 0.08 -3.72 7.43
CA LEU A 48 -0.13 -2.58 8.33
C LEU A 48 1.18 -2.15 9.00
N LEU A 49 2.02 -3.10 9.42
CA LEU A 49 3.33 -2.81 10.00
C LEU A 49 4.26 -2.17 8.95
N LEU A 50 4.33 -2.74 7.74
CA LEU A 50 5.11 -2.18 6.64
C LEU A 50 4.65 -0.75 6.30
N ASN A 51 3.34 -0.51 6.16
CA ASN A 51 2.81 0.82 5.90
C ASN A 51 3.12 1.79 7.06
N SER A 52 3.15 1.31 8.31
CA SER A 52 3.54 2.12 9.47
C SER A 52 5.01 2.55 9.44
N THR A 53 5.91 1.76 8.83
CA THR A 53 7.31 2.18 8.65
C THR A 53 7.44 3.43 7.75
N LEU A 54 6.44 3.71 6.90
CA LEU A 54 6.41 4.94 6.09
C LEU A 54 6.18 6.19 6.94
N LEU A 55 5.54 6.09 8.11
CA LEU A 55 5.43 7.21 9.05
C LEU A 55 6.80 7.58 9.63
N LEU A 56 7.60 6.57 10.00
CA LEU A 56 8.97 6.78 10.45
C LEU A 56 9.83 7.37 9.34
N TRP A 57 9.70 6.85 8.12
CA TRP A 57 10.37 7.40 6.95
C TRP A 57 10.00 8.86 6.68
N LEU A 58 8.72 9.21 6.81
CA LEU A 58 8.23 10.58 6.62
C LEU A 58 8.78 11.52 7.70
N ALA A 59 8.78 11.09 8.97
CA ALA A 59 9.34 11.85 10.08
C ALA A 59 10.84 12.12 9.88
N ILE A 60 11.62 11.08 9.53
CA ILE A 60 13.05 11.21 9.24
C ILE A 60 13.28 12.17 8.07
N SER A 61 12.50 12.00 6.99
CA SER A 61 12.62 12.86 5.80
C SER A 61 12.33 14.33 6.11
N TYR A 62 11.32 14.59 6.94
CA TYR A 62 10.96 15.94 7.40
C TYR A 62 12.07 16.59 8.24
N LEU A 63 12.63 15.85 9.21
CA LEU A 63 13.72 16.32 10.07
C LEU A 63 14.98 16.67 9.25
N LEU A 64 15.26 15.90 8.22
CA LEU A 64 16.36 16.15 7.27
C LEU A 64 16.06 17.28 6.27
N GLY A 65 14.87 17.87 6.30
CA GLY A 65 14.49 18.97 5.42
C GLY A 65 13.99 18.56 4.03
N PHE A 66 13.83 17.26 3.75
CA PHE A 66 13.34 16.76 2.47
C PHE A 66 11.80 16.79 2.38
N PHE A 67 11.30 16.86 1.14
CA PHE A 67 9.88 16.70 0.78
C PHE A 67 8.88 17.64 1.50
N ARG A 68 9.33 18.78 2.04
CA ARG A 68 8.46 19.72 2.78
C ARG A 68 7.23 20.15 1.99
N SER A 69 7.39 20.48 0.71
CA SER A 69 6.28 20.87 -0.17
C SER A 69 5.28 19.75 -0.44
N PHE A 70 5.66 18.48 -0.21
CA PHE A 70 4.85 17.29 -0.50
C PHE A 70 4.28 16.63 0.76
N LEU A 71 4.47 17.21 1.95
CA LEU A 71 4.08 16.58 3.22
C LEU A 71 2.60 16.18 3.25
N SER A 72 1.70 17.08 2.88
CA SER A 72 0.26 16.81 2.87
C SER A 72 -0.10 15.64 1.96
N ILE A 73 0.56 15.54 0.80
CA ILE A 73 0.37 14.47 -0.18
C ILE A 73 0.90 13.14 0.38
N LEU A 74 2.08 13.14 1.00
CA LEU A 74 2.68 11.95 1.59
C LEU A 74 1.89 11.43 2.79
N VAL A 75 1.39 12.31 3.65
CA VAL A 75 0.49 11.96 4.76
C VAL A 75 -0.78 11.31 4.23
N PHE A 76 -1.42 11.94 3.24
CA PHE A 76 -2.61 11.38 2.60
C PHE A 76 -2.32 9.99 2.02
N PHE A 77 -1.18 9.81 1.35
CA PHE A 77 -0.85 8.54 0.72
C PHE A 77 -0.61 7.40 1.71
N ILE A 78 0.04 7.69 2.85
CA ILE A 78 0.21 6.72 3.93
C ILE A 78 -1.15 6.35 4.54
N PHE A 79 -2.02 7.35 4.78
CA PHE A 79 -3.37 7.14 5.29
C PHE A 79 -4.22 6.30 4.32
N TYR A 80 -4.17 6.63 3.04
CA TYR A 80 -4.82 5.88 1.98
C TYR A 80 -4.34 4.41 1.95
N GLY A 81 -3.04 4.17 2.14
CA GLY A 81 -2.48 2.83 2.28
C GLY A 81 -3.13 2.00 3.40
N TYR A 82 -3.38 2.59 4.56
CA TYR A 82 -4.07 1.90 5.65
C TYR A 82 -5.51 1.52 5.30
N LEU A 83 -6.27 2.47 4.73
CA LEU A 83 -7.66 2.22 4.32
C LEU A 83 -7.72 1.08 3.30
N TYR A 84 -6.86 1.16 2.30
CA TYR A 84 -6.72 0.16 1.26
C TYR A 84 -6.41 -1.23 1.85
N ILE A 85 -5.38 -1.38 2.68
CA ILE A 85 -5.02 -2.67 3.30
C ILE A 85 -6.19 -3.27 4.08
N ILE A 86 -6.90 -2.46 4.87
CA ILE A 86 -8.04 -2.90 5.69
C ILE A 86 -9.20 -3.38 4.81
N ILE A 87 -9.50 -2.67 3.72
CA ILE A 87 -10.58 -3.03 2.80
C ILE A 87 -10.25 -4.34 2.09
N PHE A 88 -9.02 -4.51 1.59
CA PHE A 88 -8.62 -5.69 0.82
C PHE A 88 -8.45 -6.95 1.66
N CYS A 89 -7.99 -6.81 2.90
CA CYS A 89 -7.88 -7.95 3.81
C CYS A 89 -9.22 -8.35 4.46
N ARG A 90 -10.33 -7.66 4.15
CA ARG A 90 -11.67 -8.04 4.65
C ARG A 90 -12.27 -9.17 3.81
N LYS A 91 -12.25 -10.37 4.38
CA LYS A 91 -12.78 -11.66 3.87
C LYS A 91 -14.18 -11.67 3.24
N LYS A 92 -15.01 -10.64 3.42
CA LYS A 92 -16.43 -10.61 3.00
C LYS A 92 -16.70 -9.85 1.71
N LEU A 93 -15.74 -9.13 1.17
CA LEU A 93 -15.94 -8.43 -0.08
C LEU A 93 -15.53 -9.36 -1.24
N LYS A 94 -16.51 -9.81 -2.02
CA LYS A 94 -16.25 -10.24 -3.40
C LYS A 94 -15.92 -8.96 -4.18
N ILE A 95 -14.66 -8.58 -4.11
CA ILE A 95 -14.15 -7.38 -4.74
C ILE A 95 -14.24 -7.58 -6.26
N GLY A 96 -15.10 -6.82 -6.93
CA GLY A 96 -15.26 -6.86 -8.38
C GLY A 96 -14.08 -6.20 -9.12
N LYS A 97 -14.02 -6.39 -10.45
CA LYS A 97 -12.95 -5.85 -11.33
C LYS A 97 -12.65 -4.35 -11.20
N SER A 98 -13.59 -3.54 -10.70
CA SER A 98 -13.41 -2.10 -10.52
C SER A 98 -12.41 -1.74 -9.42
N MET A 99 -12.10 -2.66 -8.50
CA MET A 99 -11.15 -2.46 -7.43
C MET A 99 -9.71 -2.85 -7.82
N ASP A 100 -9.51 -3.56 -8.95
CA ASP A 100 -8.19 -3.73 -9.59
C ASP A 100 -7.58 -2.36 -9.89
N LEU A 101 -8.40 -1.45 -10.45
CA LEU A 101 -8.02 -0.07 -10.75
C LEU A 101 -7.59 0.73 -9.52
N ILE A 102 -8.04 0.36 -8.32
CA ILE A 102 -7.69 1.04 -7.07
C ILE A 102 -6.28 0.63 -6.61
N ILE A 103 -5.89 -0.62 -6.90
CA ILE A 103 -4.55 -1.15 -6.58
C ILE A 103 -3.54 -0.69 -7.61
N ASP A 104 -3.82 -1.00 -8.88
CA ASP A 104 -2.94 -0.68 -9.98
C ASP A 104 -2.88 0.84 -10.19
N GLY A 105 -3.96 1.53 -9.82
CA GLY A 105 -4.07 2.98 -9.80
C GLY A 105 -3.87 3.61 -8.43
N GLU A 106 -3.19 2.98 -7.46
CA GLU A 106 -2.91 3.60 -6.15
C GLU A 106 -2.21 4.97 -6.28
N TRP A 107 -1.50 5.17 -7.40
CA TRP A 107 -0.82 6.40 -7.77
C TRP A 107 -1.76 7.46 -8.36
N MET A 108 -2.92 7.08 -8.91
CA MET A 108 -3.86 8.02 -9.54
C MET A 108 -4.42 9.07 -8.56
N PRO A 109 -4.91 8.71 -7.35
CA PRO A 109 -5.36 9.70 -6.37
C PRO A 109 -4.25 10.69 -5.97
N ILE A 110 -3.00 10.22 -5.91
CA ILE A 110 -1.84 11.04 -5.56
C ILE A 110 -1.56 12.05 -6.67
N ILE A 111 -1.53 11.59 -7.92
CA ILE A 111 -1.27 12.46 -9.08
C ILE A 111 -2.34 13.55 -9.15
N ILE A 112 -3.62 13.17 -9.01
CA ILE A 112 -4.73 14.13 -8.98
C ILE A 112 -4.53 15.14 -7.84
N LEU A 113 -4.31 14.68 -6.62
CA LEU A 113 -4.11 15.56 -5.45
C LEU A 113 -2.90 16.49 -5.64
N SER A 114 -1.82 15.99 -6.23
CA SER A 114 -0.60 16.76 -6.48
C SER A 114 -0.83 17.92 -7.46
N LEU A 115 -1.66 17.72 -8.49
CA LEU A 115 -2.02 18.76 -9.45
C LEU A 115 -2.83 19.90 -8.82
N PHE A 116 -3.61 19.60 -7.77
CA PHE A 116 -4.38 20.60 -7.03
C PHE A 116 -3.57 21.31 -5.95
N LEU A 117 -2.67 20.61 -5.25
CA LEU A 117 -1.96 21.15 -4.08
C LEU A 117 -0.60 21.80 -4.38
N LEU A 118 0.03 21.50 -5.52
CA LEU A 118 1.36 22.01 -5.88
C LEU A 118 1.30 23.11 -6.94
N ARG A 119 0.16 23.78 -7.06
CA ARG A 119 -0.09 24.83 -8.02
C ARG A 119 0.38 26.19 -7.53
#